data_AF-A0A660WV60-F1
#
_entry.id   AF-A0A660WV60-F1
#
_cell.length_a   1.000
_cell.length_b   1.000
_cell.length_c   1.000
_cell.angle_alpha   90.00
_cell.angle_beta   90.00
_cell.angle_gamma   90.00
#
_symmetry.space_group_name_H-M   'P 1'
#
loop_
_entity.id
_entity.type
_entity.pdbx_description
1 polymer ?
#
loop_
_entity_poly.entity_id
_entity_poly.type
_entity_poly.pdbx_seq_one_letter_code
_entity_poly.pdbx_strand_id
1 'polypeptide(L)'
;MRKSLALILSILIMFFLVTLLGVALLRSNIQLREIEIRRASLYAFYAAESALERAVFELRKNRNWQAGFGNENNPVSLTLADGTVVGFYWIDADGADDTPGTADDGIQDGGAFGTWPQTLWVTAYGQDATRRITRIIRARIATQSPAEYFVSTPRDLAITGGATIADSDLLGKNVVFQPTSPINITGGKVYYIFNIDNEDNANVHVDADKDGIEEEIPDDIQQVPPITFPSLDLSWYRGLFDFDGDGNPDEFYDLNGDGIPEPTGYYSSDQTISGTIDHNLPNYQGLIFVDGDAHILGNVTQSMHIVASGNIYIEGDITCSNNAQIGLSAKEDVIIPYAAGNPDIKIEAYIFADGGRFIAEKGSTPKNSLNLKGAITVRGREGTSTSIDLNIYPYRSYTYDSSLSTNLSIPFISFIANIIEWEEIK
;
A
#
# COMPACT_ATOMS: atom_id res chain seq x y z
N MET A 1 -71.60 53.22 -11.78
CA MET A 1 -70.58 52.98 -10.74
C MET A 1 -70.11 51.53 -10.58
N ARG A 2 -70.99 50.52 -10.51
CA ARG A 2 -70.57 49.11 -10.26
C ARG A 2 -69.57 48.51 -11.26
N LYS A 3 -69.66 48.84 -12.56
CA LYS A 3 -68.75 48.31 -13.60
C LYS A 3 -67.33 48.88 -13.52
N SER A 4 -67.17 50.12 -13.06
CA SER A 4 -65.86 50.77 -12.93
C SER A 4 -65.10 50.27 -11.69
N LEU A 5 -65.81 49.98 -10.61
CA LEU A 5 -65.24 49.36 -9.40
C LEU A 5 -64.72 47.94 -9.69
N ALA A 6 -65.47 47.15 -10.48
CA ALA A 6 -65.05 45.80 -10.89
C ALA A 6 -63.78 45.81 -11.76
N LEU A 7 -63.63 46.80 -12.65
CA LEU A 7 -62.43 46.95 -13.47
C LEU A 7 -61.20 47.31 -12.62
N ILE A 8 -61.34 48.27 -11.70
CA ILE A 8 -60.25 48.68 -10.80
C ILE A 8 -59.83 47.51 -9.91
N LEU A 9 -60.79 46.76 -9.36
CA LEU A 9 -60.50 45.59 -8.53
C LEU A 9 -59.80 44.48 -9.35
N SER A 10 -60.20 44.24 -10.59
CA SER A 10 -59.55 43.26 -11.48
C SER A 10 -58.12 43.65 -11.83
N ILE A 11 -57.85 44.94 -12.07
CA ILE A 11 -56.49 45.44 -12.35
C ILE A 11 -55.62 45.29 -11.10
N LEU A 12 -56.16 45.58 -9.92
CA LEU A 12 -55.44 45.49 -8.66
C LEU A 12 -55.13 44.03 -8.29
N ILE A 13 -56.06 43.10 -8.52
CA ILE A 13 -55.85 41.65 -8.38
C ILE A 13 -54.81 41.16 -9.38
N MET A 14 -54.88 41.58 -10.65
CA MET A 14 -53.89 41.19 -11.67
C MET A 14 -52.49 41.69 -11.30
N PHE A 15 -52.36 42.94 -10.85
CA PHE A 15 -51.09 43.49 -10.38
C PHE A 15 -50.55 42.70 -9.19
N PHE A 16 -51.40 42.41 -8.20
CA PHE A 16 -51.03 41.62 -7.02
C PHE A 16 -50.58 40.20 -7.38
N LEU A 17 -51.27 39.54 -8.31
CA LEU A 17 -50.89 38.22 -8.82
C LEU A 17 -49.55 38.24 -9.58
N VAL A 18 -49.31 39.27 -10.40
CA VAL A 18 -48.02 39.43 -11.11
C VAL A 18 -46.88 39.68 -10.12
N THR A 19 -47.09 40.51 -9.09
CA THR A 19 -46.08 40.74 -8.05
C THR A 19 -45.81 39.47 -7.24
N LEU A 20 -46.85 38.72 -6.84
CA LEU A 20 -46.68 37.44 -6.14
C LEU A 20 -45.92 36.41 -6.98
N LEU A 21 -46.24 36.30 -8.28
CA LEU A 21 -45.55 35.40 -9.19
C LEU A 21 -44.08 35.82 -9.37
N GLY A 22 -43.81 37.13 -9.48
CA GLY A 22 -42.44 37.67 -9.55
C GLY A 22 -41.62 37.35 -8.30
N VAL A 23 -42.19 37.49 -7.10
CA VAL A 23 -41.53 37.13 -5.83
C VAL A 23 -41.29 35.62 -5.73
N ALA A 24 -42.26 34.80 -6.14
CA ALA A 24 -42.12 33.35 -6.13
C ALA A 24 -41.01 32.86 -7.07
N LEU A 25 -40.93 33.41 -8.29
CA LEU A 25 -39.87 33.10 -9.26
C LEU A 25 -38.50 33.56 -8.77
N LEU A 26 -38.41 34.75 -8.18
CA LEU A 26 -37.15 35.26 -7.61
C LEU A 26 -36.66 34.38 -6.46
N ARG A 27 -37.56 33.96 -5.56
CA ARG A 27 -37.24 33.02 -4.47
C ARG A 27 -36.78 31.66 -5.01
N SER A 28 -37.47 31.13 -6.02
CA SER A 28 -37.09 29.87 -6.67
C SER A 28 -35.70 29.95 -7.30
N ASN A 29 -35.39 31.04 -8.01
CA ASN A 29 -34.08 31.23 -8.62
C ASN A 29 -32.95 31.37 -7.59
N ILE A 30 -33.21 32.07 -6.47
CA ILE A 30 -32.24 32.16 -5.36
C ILE A 30 -31.98 30.77 -4.77
N GLN A 31 -33.03 29.98 -4.53
CA GLN A 31 -32.90 28.62 -3.99
C GLN A 31 -32.17 27.69 -4.95
N LEU A 32 -32.46 27.75 -6.26
CA LEU A 32 -31.75 26.97 -7.27
C LEU A 32 -30.26 27.32 -7.32
N ARG A 33 -29.94 28.62 -7.31
CA ARG A 33 -28.55 29.10 -7.29
C ARG A 33 -27.81 28.64 -6.03
N GLU A 34 -28.48 28.66 -4.88
CA GLU A 34 -27.90 28.17 -3.62
C GLU A 34 -27.61 26.67 -3.68
N ILE A 35 -28.52 25.88 -4.24
CA ILE A 35 -28.32 24.44 -4.46
C ILE A 35 -27.16 24.19 -5.44
N GLU A 36 -27.07 24.96 -6.53
CA GLU A 36 -25.98 24.86 -7.49
C GLU A 36 -24.62 25.17 -6.86
N ILE A 37 -24.51 26.24 -6.07
CA ILE A 37 -23.28 26.59 -5.35
C ILE A 37 -22.91 25.49 -4.37
N ARG A 38 -23.87 24.97 -3.60
CA ARG A 38 -23.63 23.87 -2.67
C ARG A 38 -23.15 22.60 -3.38
N ARG A 39 -23.75 22.29 -4.54
CA ARG A 39 -23.37 21.14 -5.35
C ARG A 39 -21.97 21.29 -5.95
N ALA A 40 -21.67 22.45 -6.54
CA ALA A 40 -20.35 22.76 -7.08
C ALA A 40 -19.28 22.69 -5.98
N SER A 41 -19.58 23.24 -4.81
CA SER A 41 -18.70 23.17 -3.64
C SER A 41 -18.44 21.74 -3.17
N LEU A 42 -19.45 20.86 -3.23
CA LEU A 42 -19.28 19.45 -2.89
C LEU A 42 -18.43 18.71 -3.93
N TYR A 43 -18.62 18.99 -5.22
CA TYR A 43 -17.79 18.40 -6.27
C TYR A 43 -16.34 18.87 -6.23
N ALA A 44 -16.09 20.14 -5.94
CA ALA A 44 -14.75 20.66 -5.72
C ALA A 44 -14.07 19.94 -4.54
N PHE A 45 -14.80 19.67 -3.46
CA PHE A 45 -14.30 18.90 -2.31
C PHE A 45 -13.96 17.45 -2.70
N TYR A 46 -14.85 16.74 -3.39
CA TYR A 46 -14.57 15.36 -3.86
C TYR A 46 -13.42 15.29 -4.87
N ALA A 47 -13.23 16.34 -5.67
CA ALA A 47 -12.08 16.44 -6.55
C ALA A 47 -10.78 16.55 -5.74
N ALA A 48 -10.74 17.37 -4.69
CA ALA A 48 -9.59 17.46 -3.79
C ALA A 48 -9.32 16.15 -3.03
N GLU A 49 -10.37 15.45 -2.56
CA GLU A 49 -10.20 14.11 -1.96
C GLU A 49 -9.64 13.11 -2.98
N SER A 50 -10.08 13.16 -4.24
CA SER A 50 -9.56 12.29 -5.30
C SER A 50 -8.07 12.55 -5.58
N ALA A 51 -7.62 13.81 -5.47
CA ALA A 51 -6.21 14.15 -5.50
C ALA A 51 -5.45 13.49 -4.34
N LEU A 52 -5.95 13.58 -3.10
CA LEU A 52 -5.30 12.92 -1.96
C LEU A 52 -5.22 11.41 -2.11
N GLU A 53 -6.30 10.75 -2.52
CA GLU A 53 -6.31 9.30 -2.76
C GLU A 53 -5.28 8.90 -3.82
N ARG A 54 -5.15 9.70 -4.88
CA ARG A 54 -4.12 9.49 -5.91
C ARG A 54 -2.71 9.71 -5.35
N ALA A 55 -2.50 10.71 -4.51
CA ALA A 55 -1.21 10.95 -3.85
C ALA A 55 -0.80 9.76 -2.97
N VAL A 56 -1.74 9.27 -2.15
CA VAL A 56 -1.55 8.07 -1.33
C VAL A 56 -1.18 6.88 -2.22
N PHE A 57 -1.86 6.72 -3.37
CA PHE A 57 -1.54 5.67 -4.32
C PHE A 57 -0.12 5.77 -4.91
N GLU A 58 0.37 6.97 -5.25
CA GLU A 58 1.74 7.14 -5.72
C GLU A 58 2.78 6.91 -4.59
N LEU A 59 2.49 7.35 -3.36
CA LEU A 59 3.34 7.11 -2.19
C LEU A 59 3.47 5.61 -1.86
N ARG A 60 2.44 4.81 -2.16
CA ARG A 60 2.50 3.35 -2.03
C ARG A 60 3.45 2.70 -3.04
N LYS A 61 3.79 3.36 -4.14
CA LYS A 61 4.78 2.86 -5.11
C LYS A 61 6.18 3.36 -4.80
N ASN A 62 6.27 4.59 -4.30
CA ASN A 62 7.53 5.24 -3.96
C ASN A 62 7.34 6.18 -2.76
N ARG A 63 7.92 5.81 -1.61
CA ARG A 63 7.87 6.63 -0.38
C ARG A 63 8.42 8.05 -0.54
N ASN A 64 9.28 8.28 -1.54
CA ASN A 64 9.89 9.58 -1.84
C ASN A 64 9.19 10.29 -3.01
N TRP A 65 7.97 9.90 -3.37
CA TRP A 65 7.23 10.56 -4.44
C TRP A 65 6.92 12.02 -4.07
N GLN A 66 7.40 12.94 -4.91
CA GLN A 66 7.21 14.38 -4.77
C GLN A 66 6.84 15.06 -6.11
N ALA A 67 6.57 14.27 -7.14
CA ALA A 67 6.41 14.77 -8.51
C ALA A 67 5.07 15.50 -8.75
N GLY A 68 4.10 15.40 -7.83
CA GLY A 68 2.76 15.95 -8.01
C GLY A 68 2.04 15.38 -9.25
N PHE A 69 0.92 16.00 -9.62
CA PHE A 69 0.26 15.77 -10.91
C PHE A 69 -0.70 16.91 -11.25
N GLY A 70 -0.75 17.25 -12.53
CA GLY A 70 -1.51 18.40 -13.00
C GLY A 70 -0.99 19.72 -12.44
N ASN A 71 -1.72 20.79 -12.71
CA ASN A 71 -1.59 22.10 -12.07
C ASN A 71 -2.87 22.90 -12.32
N GLU A 72 -2.98 24.11 -11.79
CA GLU A 72 -4.15 24.98 -11.98
C GLU A 72 -4.53 25.19 -13.47
N ASN A 73 -3.53 25.24 -14.36
CA ASN A 73 -3.74 25.47 -15.78
C ASN A 73 -4.09 24.18 -16.56
N ASN A 74 -3.55 23.05 -16.12
CA ASN A 74 -3.75 21.74 -16.71
C ASN A 74 -4.10 20.68 -15.65
N PRO A 75 -5.29 20.77 -15.02
CA PRO A 75 -5.66 19.88 -13.94
C PRO A 75 -6.16 18.54 -14.48
N VAL A 76 -6.12 17.52 -13.63
CA VAL A 76 -6.67 16.20 -13.95
C VAL A 76 -8.20 16.26 -13.85
N SER A 77 -8.90 15.66 -14.81
CA SER A 77 -10.36 15.63 -14.80
C SER A 77 -10.89 14.50 -13.91
N LEU A 78 -11.84 14.83 -13.02
CA LEU A 78 -12.64 13.86 -12.29
C LEU A 78 -13.89 13.55 -13.11
N THR A 79 -13.98 12.31 -13.59
CA THR A 79 -15.01 11.86 -14.52
C THR A 79 -15.80 10.72 -13.91
N LEU A 80 -17.12 10.77 -14.02
CA LEU A 80 -18.01 9.66 -13.63
C LEU A 80 -17.91 8.51 -14.64
N ALA A 81 -18.45 7.35 -14.27
CA ALA A 81 -18.44 6.16 -15.14
C ALA A 81 -19.15 6.36 -16.50
N ASP A 82 -20.05 7.35 -16.59
CA ASP A 82 -20.76 7.72 -17.83
C ASP A 82 -19.98 8.72 -18.72
N GLY A 83 -18.77 9.13 -18.31
CA GLY A 83 -17.95 10.10 -19.03
C GLY A 83 -18.20 11.56 -18.64
N THR A 84 -19.11 11.85 -17.69
CA THR A 84 -19.38 13.22 -17.25
C THR A 84 -18.28 13.76 -16.36
N VAL A 85 -17.68 14.90 -16.72
CA VAL A 85 -16.72 15.62 -15.86
C VAL A 85 -17.47 16.34 -14.75
N VAL A 86 -17.16 16.00 -13.50
CA VAL A 86 -17.79 16.60 -12.30
C VAL A 86 -16.87 17.58 -11.58
N GLY A 87 -15.56 17.49 -11.82
CA GLY A 87 -14.58 18.41 -11.23
C GLY A 87 -13.20 18.23 -11.85
N PHE A 88 -12.26 19.02 -11.36
CA PHE A 88 -10.85 18.98 -11.72
C PHE A 88 -10.01 18.97 -10.45
N TYR A 89 -8.85 18.30 -10.47
CA TYR A 89 -7.98 18.22 -9.31
C TYR A 89 -6.50 18.20 -9.69
N TRP A 90 -5.65 18.63 -8.77
CA TRP A 90 -4.20 18.59 -8.93
C TRP A 90 -3.48 18.62 -7.58
N ILE A 91 -2.20 18.26 -7.61
CA ILE A 91 -1.23 18.46 -6.55
C ILE A 91 0.00 19.04 -7.22
N ASP A 92 0.42 20.23 -6.80
CA ASP A 92 1.62 20.83 -7.35
C ASP A 92 2.85 20.04 -6.90
N ALA A 93 3.77 19.80 -7.85
CA ALA A 93 5.04 19.15 -7.57
C ALA A 93 5.86 20.00 -6.60
N ASP A 94 6.69 19.37 -5.77
CA ASP A 94 7.73 20.09 -5.05
C ASP A 94 8.68 20.71 -6.10
N GLY A 95 8.63 22.04 -6.23
CA GLY A 95 9.62 22.78 -6.97
C GLY A 95 10.82 22.94 -6.06
N ALA A 96 12.00 22.50 -6.50
CA ALA A 96 13.26 22.60 -5.76
C ALA A 96 13.75 24.06 -5.48
N ASP A 97 12.86 25.01 -5.23
CA ASP A 97 13.17 26.40 -4.91
C ASP A 97 12.93 26.65 -3.40
N ASP A 98 14.01 26.44 -2.66
CA ASP A 98 14.12 26.49 -1.19
C ASP A 98 13.61 27.80 -0.58
N THR A 99 12.51 27.75 0.18
CA THR A 99 12.41 28.43 1.49
C THR A 99 11.39 27.71 2.40
N PRO A 100 11.83 27.06 3.50
CA PRO A 100 10.91 26.49 4.48
C PRO A 100 9.95 27.55 5.03
N GLY A 101 8.65 27.41 4.77
CA GLY A 101 7.60 28.29 5.31
C GLY A 101 6.89 29.20 4.30
N THR A 102 7.15 29.09 3.00
CA THR A 102 6.24 29.63 1.97
C THR A 102 5.13 28.63 1.69
N ALA A 103 3.89 29.10 1.60
CA ALA A 103 2.69 28.27 1.46
C ALA A 103 2.47 27.71 0.03
N ASP A 104 3.54 27.58 -0.76
CA ASP A 104 3.47 27.32 -2.21
C ASP A 104 3.83 25.87 -2.59
N ASP A 105 4.19 25.01 -1.63
CA ASP A 105 4.58 23.64 -1.95
C ASP A 105 3.41 22.66 -1.77
N GLY A 106 3.11 21.91 -2.84
CA GLY A 106 2.08 20.87 -2.80
C GLY A 106 2.48 19.64 -1.99
N ILE A 107 3.78 19.42 -1.73
CA ILE A 107 4.30 18.27 -0.97
C ILE A 107 5.47 18.74 -0.09
N GLN A 108 5.45 18.44 1.22
CA GLN A 108 6.50 18.84 2.17
C GLN A 108 6.82 17.70 3.14
N ASP A 109 8.06 17.63 3.64
CA ASP A 109 8.41 16.69 4.71
C ASP A 109 7.66 17.05 6.00
N GLY A 110 6.95 16.06 6.55
CA GLY A 110 6.20 16.17 7.80
C GLY A 110 6.99 15.69 9.02
N GLY A 111 8.16 15.07 8.83
CA GLY A 111 8.93 14.43 9.91
C GLY A 111 8.19 13.27 10.58
N ALA A 112 8.71 12.80 11.71
CA ALA A 112 8.06 11.76 12.52
C ALA A 112 6.81 12.29 13.23
N PHE A 113 5.78 11.44 13.36
CA PHE A 113 4.53 11.78 14.05
C PHE A 113 3.96 10.58 14.80
N GLY A 114 3.92 10.65 16.14
CA GLY A 114 3.48 9.54 16.97
C GLY A 114 4.36 8.30 16.77
N THR A 115 3.73 7.17 16.44
CA THR A 115 4.43 5.91 16.11
C THR A 115 4.91 5.84 14.65
N TRP A 116 4.63 6.85 13.83
CA TRP A 116 5.02 6.86 12.42
C TRP A 116 6.39 7.52 12.26
N PRO A 117 7.41 6.79 11.77
CA PRO A 117 8.76 7.32 11.68
C PRO A 117 8.91 8.39 10.59
N GLN A 118 8.05 8.37 9.56
CA GLN A 118 8.08 9.32 8.46
C GLN A 118 6.66 9.71 8.00
N THR A 119 6.45 11.02 7.82
CA THR A 119 5.21 11.57 7.27
C THR A 119 5.50 12.63 6.21
N LEU A 120 4.56 12.83 5.29
CA LEU A 120 4.59 13.91 4.31
C LEU A 120 3.32 14.74 4.43
N TRP A 121 3.45 16.05 4.32
CA TRP A 121 2.33 16.95 4.07
C TRP A 121 2.03 17.01 2.58
N VAL A 122 0.76 16.87 2.22
CA VAL A 122 0.28 16.96 0.85
C VAL A 122 -0.88 17.94 0.78
N THR A 123 -0.78 18.91 -0.11
CA THR A 123 -1.82 19.91 -0.38
C THR A 123 -2.48 19.58 -1.70
N ALA A 124 -3.74 19.17 -1.63
CA ALA A 124 -4.58 18.81 -2.75
C ALA A 124 -5.58 19.91 -3.10
N TYR A 125 -5.70 20.18 -4.38
CA TYR A 125 -6.61 21.18 -4.91
C TYR A 125 -7.72 20.50 -5.70
N GLY A 126 -8.95 20.98 -5.49
CA GLY A 126 -10.13 20.51 -6.20
C GLY A 126 -10.98 21.67 -6.68
N GLN A 127 -11.45 21.58 -7.92
CA GLN A 127 -12.33 22.54 -8.56
C GLN A 127 -13.59 21.85 -9.06
N ASP A 128 -14.70 22.58 -9.06
CA ASP A 128 -15.92 22.11 -9.71
C ASP A 128 -15.79 22.11 -11.23
N ALA A 129 -16.69 21.40 -11.94
CA ALA A 129 -16.68 21.34 -13.40
C ALA A 129 -16.73 22.71 -14.10
N THR A 130 -17.26 23.75 -13.45
CA THR A 130 -17.32 25.11 -14.01
C THR A 130 -16.15 26.00 -13.60
N ARG A 131 -15.19 25.47 -12.80
CA ARG A 131 -14.01 26.17 -12.28
C ARG A 131 -14.32 27.48 -11.56
N ARG A 132 -15.45 27.52 -10.85
CA ARG A 132 -15.92 28.67 -10.07
C ARG A 132 -15.59 28.55 -8.59
N ILE A 133 -15.54 27.33 -8.08
CA ILE A 133 -15.29 27.03 -6.69
C ILE A 133 -14.06 26.13 -6.62
N THR A 134 -13.05 26.60 -5.90
CA THR A 134 -11.86 25.83 -5.54
C THR A 134 -11.96 25.45 -4.06
N ARG A 135 -11.52 24.25 -3.73
CA ARG A 135 -11.37 23.72 -2.37
C ARG A 135 -9.96 23.18 -2.24
N ILE A 136 -9.35 23.41 -1.08
CA ILE A 136 -7.98 23.03 -0.80
C ILE A 136 -7.98 22.16 0.44
N ILE A 137 -7.40 20.97 0.35
CA ILE A 137 -7.25 20.05 1.48
C ILE A 137 -5.76 19.84 1.71
N ARG A 138 -5.31 20.07 2.94
CA ARG A 138 -3.97 19.72 3.38
C ARG A 138 -4.04 18.49 4.26
N ALA A 139 -3.28 17.46 3.93
CA ALA A 139 -3.27 16.18 4.64
C ALA A 139 -1.86 15.79 5.03
N ARG A 140 -1.69 15.20 6.20
CA ARG A 140 -0.47 14.50 6.59
C ARG A 140 -0.64 13.02 6.29
N ILE A 141 0.29 12.48 5.51
CA ILE A 141 0.31 11.09 5.08
C ILE A 141 1.51 10.40 5.74
N ALA A 142 1.28 9.38 6.55
CA ALA A 142 2.34 8.49 7.01
C ALA A 142 2.74 7.51 5.93
N THR A 143 4.04 7.26 5.82
CA THR A 143 4.60 6.24 4.93
C THR A 143 5.46 5.27 5.74
N GLN A 144 5.32 3.96 5.49
CA GLN A 144 6.08 2.94 6.20
C GLN A 144 6.43 1.78 5.27
N SER A 145 7.60 1.16 5.48
CA SER A 145 7.95 -0.08 4.79
C SER A 145 7.12 -1.23 5.36
N PRO A 146 6.45 -2.06 4.55
CA PRO A 146 5.79 -3.27 5.07
C PRO A 146 6.80 -4.27 5.65
N ALA A 147 8.08 -4.16 5.29
CA ALA A 147 9.17 -4.97 5.82
C ALA A 147 9.79 -4.40 7.12
N GLU A 148 9.19 -3.36 7.70
CA GLU A 148 9.56 -2.84 9.04
C GLU A 148 9.17 -3.80 10.17
N TYR A 149 8.13 -4.59 9.95
CA TYR A 149 7.73 -5.66 10.85
C TYR A 149 8.26 -6.99 10.31
N PHE A 150 8.61 -7.92 11.22
CA PHE A 150 8.89 -9.29 10.82
C PHE A 150 7.67 -9.99 10.24
N VAL A 151 6.50 -9.79 10.86
CA VAL A 151 5.21 -10.17 10.27
C VAL A 151 4.29 -8.98 10.24
N SER A 152 3.70 -8.68 9.09
CA SER A 152 2.64 -7.69 8.97
C SER A 152 1.40 -8.24 8.24
N THR A 153 0.22 -7.99 8.81
CA THR A 153 -1.05 -8.37 8.18
C THR A 153 -2.21 -7.45 8.56
N PRO A 154 -3.09 -7.06 7.61
CA PRO A 154 -4.34 -6.34 7.91
C PRO A 154 -5.45 -7.27 8.42
N ARG A 155 -5.13 -8.52 8.76
CA ARG A 155 -6.08 -9.55 9.19
C ARG A 155 -5.66 -10.11 10.54
N ASP A 156 -6.39 -11.11 11.00
CA ASP A 156 -6.14 -11.75 12.27
C ASP A 156 -4.81 -12.51 12.19
N LEU A 157 -3.90 -12.18 13.11
CA LEU A 157 -2.61 -12.82 13.27
C LEU A 157 -2.72 -13.80 14.44
N ALA A 158 -2.78 -15.09 14.13
CA ALA A 158 -2.71 -16.15 15.12
C ALA A 158 -1.26 -16.59 15.32
N ILE A 159 -0.76 -16.48 16.55
CA ILE A 159 0.60 -16.93 16.91
C ILE A 159 0.46 -18.23 17.70
N THR A 160 0.94 -19.33 17.15
CA THR A 160 0.82 -20.67 17.74
C THR A 160 2.01 -21.04 18.61
N GLY A 161 1.79 -21.97 19.53
CA GLY A 161 2.84 -22.47 20.43
C GLY A 161 4.10 -22.97 19.73
N GLY A 162 5.27 -22.69 20.32
CA GLY A 162 6.57 -23.12 19.84
C GLY A 162 7.25 -22.12 18.90
N ALA A 163 6.67 -20.93 18.72
CA ALA A 163 7.28 -19.83 17.99
C ALA A 163 8.31 -19.11 18.87
N THR A 164 9.51 -18.94 18.34
CA THR A 164 10.53 -18.03 18.88
C THR A 164 10.81 -16.97 17.82
N ILE A 165 10.50 -15.72 18.14
CA ILE A 165 10.66 -14.55 17.27
C ILE A 165 11.64 -13.61 17.97
N ALA A 166 12.75 -13.28 17.33
CA ALA A 166 13.82 -12.50 17.94
C ALA A 166 14.10 -11.21 17.16
N ASP A 167 14.39 -10.14 17.90
CA ASP A 167 14.81 -8.82 17.44
C ASP A 167 13.84 -8.19 16.42
N SER A 168 12.53 -8.29 16.66
CA SER A 168 11.57 -7.93 15.63
C SER A 168 10.16 -7.58 16.07
N ASP A 169 9.59 -6.59 15.41
CA ASP A 169 8.22 -6.15 15.64
C ASP A 169 7.20 -6.97 14.82
N LEU A 170 5.99 -7.14 15.36
CA LEU A 170 4.87 -7.82 14.70
C LEU A 170 3.69 -6.86 14.55
N LEU A 171 2.95 -6.98 13.45
CA LEU A 171 1.73 -6.19 13.20
C LEU A 171 0.59 -7.09 12.74
N GLY A 172 -0.52 -7.05 13.47
CA GLY A 172 -1.76 -7.73 13.09
C GLY A 172 -2.99 -6.85 13.27
N LYS A 173 -4.09 -7.17 12.57
CA LYS A 173 -5.37 -6.48 12.83
C LYS A 173 -5.93 -6.86 14.20
N ASN A 174 -6.07 -8.17 14.41
CA ASN A 174 -6.33 -8.76 15.71
C ASN A 174 -5.17 -9.72 15.98
N VAL A 175 -4.57 -9.67 17.16
CA VAL A 175 -3.49 -10.61 17.52
C VAL A 175 -4.04 -11.62 18.50
N VAL A 176 -3.95 -12.91 18.17
CA VAL A 176 -4.46 -13.99 19.01
C VAL A 176 -3.32 -14.95 19.33
N PHE A 177 -2.97 -15.07 20.60
CA PHE A 177 -2.01 -16.08 21.06
C PHE A 177 -2.71 -17.43 21.27
N GLN A 178 -2.13 -18.49 20.72
CA GLN A 178 -2.61 -19.87 20.83
C GLN A 178 -1.51 -20.79 21.42
N PRO A 179 -1.17 -20.62 22.70
CA PRO A 179 -0.02 -21.28 23.29
C PRO A 179 -0.31 -22.75 23.66
N THR A 180 -0.06 -23.65 22.71
CA THR A 180 0.03 -25.11 22.96
C THR A 180 1.40 -25.52 23.53
N SER A 181 2.38 -24.64 23.39
CA SER A 181 3.75 -24.64 23.95
C SER A 181 4.20 -23.18 24.07
N PRO A 182 5.33 -22.87 24.76
CA PRO A 182 5.76 -21.49 24.95
C PRO A 182 5.89 -20.70 23.63
N ILE A 183 5.46 -19.45 23.67
CA ILE A 183 5.63 -18.43 22.62
C ILE A 183 6.58 -17.39 23.21
N ASN A 184 7.70 -17.15 22.53
CA ASN A 184 8.69 -16.17 22.98
C ASN A 184 8.92 -15.14 21.87
N ILE A 185 8.66 -13.88 22.17
CA ILE A 185 8.97 -12.72 21.36
C ILE A 185 9.96 -11.90 22.16
N THR A 186 11.20 -11.79 21.67
CA THR A 186 12.32 -11.16 22.40
C THR A 186 12.95 -10.07 21.56
N GLY A 187 13.22 -8.89 22.13
CA GLY A 187 13.84 -7.76 21.43
C GLY A 187 12.94 -7.08 20.39
N GLY A 188 11.62 -7.21 20.51
CA GLY A 188 10.66 -6.57 19.60
C GLY A 188 9.23 -6.52 20.15
N LYS A 189 8.41 -5.65 19.57
CA LYS A 189 7.07 -5.28 20.04
C LYS A 189 5.95 -5.95 19.25
N VAL A 190 4.77 -6.06 19.85
CA VAL A 190 3.55 -6.54 19.19
C VAL A 190 2.57 -5.40 18.99
N TYR A 191 2.33 -5.03 17.74
CA TYR A 191 1.34 -4.03 17.36
C TYR A 191 0.03 -4.67 16.91
N TYR A 192 -1.08 -4.13 17.40
CA TYR A 192 -2.43 -4.57 17.01
C TYR A 192 -3.33 -3.39 16.62
N ILE A 193 -4.28 -3.60 15.72
CA ILE A 193 -5.19 -2.52 15.26
C ILE A 193 -6.47 -2.46 16.11
N PHE A 194 -7.14 -3.60 16.32
CA PHE A 194 -8.46 -3.64 16.97
C PHE A 194 -8.48 -4.42 18.27
N ASN A 195 -7.97 -5.65 18.29
CA ASN A 195 -8.04 -6.49 19.48
C ASN A 195 -6.77 -7.32 19.68
N ILE A 196 -6.55 -7.70 20.94
CA ILE A 196 -5.57 -8.68 21.35
C ILE A 196 -6.23 -9.71 22.27
N ASP A 197 -5.89 -10.99 22.10
CA ASP A 197 -6.44 -12.08 22.90
C ASP A 197 -5.33 -13.04 23.39
N ASN A 198 -5.47 -13.51 24.63
CA ASN A 198 -4.62 -14.49 25.33
C ASN A 198 -3.17 -14.05 25.61
N GLU A 199 -2.91 -12.75 25.61
CA GLU A 199 -1.65 -12.12 26.01
C GLU A 199 -1.27 -12.43 27.46
N ASP A 200 -2.26 -12.51 28.37
CA ASP A 200 -2.05 -12.82 29.80
C ASP A 200 -1.68 -14.29 30.08
N ASN A 201 -1.57 -15.14 29.05
CA ASN A 201 -1.26 -16.54 29.24
C ASN A 201 0.20 -16.73 29.71
N ALA A 202 0.42 -17.53 30.75
CA ALA A 202 1.76 -17.79 31.30
C ALA A 202 2.77 -18.42 30.32
N ASN A 203 2.31 -18.93 29.16
CA ASN A 203 3.18 -19.44 28.10
C ASN A 203 3.50 -18.38 27.02
N VAL A 204 3.00 -17.17 27.14
CA VAL A 204 3.27 -16.04 26.23
C VAL A 204 4.26 -15.11 26.92
N HIS A 205 5.41 -14.92 26.30
CA HIS A 205 6.44 -14.01 26.77
C HIS A 205 6.74 -13.03 25.63
N VAL A 206 6.41 -11.76 25.85
CA VAL A 206 6.78 -10.64 24.98
C VAL A 206 7.70 -9.76 25.80
N ASP A 207 8.92 -9.58 25.32
CA ASP A 207 9.95 -8.77 25.95
C ASP A 207 10.56 -7.90 24.86
N ALA A 208 10.21 -6.62 24.82
CA ALA A 208 10.80 -5.70 23.85
C ALA A 208 12.24 -5.32 24.24
N ASP A 209 12.65 -5.55 25.49
CA ASP A 209 13.99 -5.23 25.93
C ASP A 209 14.97 -6.35 25.53
N LYS A 210 16.11 -5.93 24.99
CA LYS A 210 17.17 -6.81 24.51
C LYS A 210 18.18 -7.13 25.61
N ASP A 211 18.24 -6.31 26.66
CA ASP A 211 19.29 -6.39 27.67
C ASP A 211 18.85 -7.02 29.02
N GLY A 212 17.56 -7.37 29.15
CA GLY A 212 17.01 -8.06 30.31
C GLY A 212 17.00 -7.22 31.58
N ILE A 213 17.14 -5.89 31.46
CA ILE A 213 16.90 -4.96 32.54
C ILE A 213 15.40 -4.64 32.46
N GLU A 214 14.62 -5.04 33.47
CA GLU A 214 13.22 -4.60 33.58
C GLU A 214 13.19 -3.06 33.68
N GLU A 215 13.11 -2.36 32.55
CA GLU A 215 12.76 -0.96 32.54
C GLU A 215 11.24 -0.86 32.68
N GLU A 216 10.79 0.02 33.57
CA GLU A 216 9.39 0.27 33.92
C GLU A 216 8.67 1.02 32.78
N ILE A 217 8.78 0.54 31.54
CA ILE A 217 8.07 1.07 30.38
C ILE A 217 6.91 0.14 30.02
N PRO A 218 5.65 0.60 30.12
CA PRO A 218 4.52 -0.14 29.61
C PRO A 218 4.55 -0.10 28.07
N ASP A 219 4.10 -1.18 27.44
CA ASP A 219 3.76 -1.29 26.01
C ASP A 219 4.77 -2.05 25.13
N ASP A 220 5.24 -3.23 25.58
CA ASP A 220 5.71 -4.32 24.70
C ASP A 220 4.65 -4.71 23.67
N ILE A 221 3.39 -4.42 24.00
CA ILE A 221 2.22 -4.62 23.18
C ILE A 221 1.51 -3.28 23.03
N GLN A 222 1.32 -2.81 21.79
CA GLN A 222 0.79 -1.47 21.53
C GLN A 222 -0.34 -1.48 20.49
N GLN A 223 -1.40 -0.73 20.77
CA GLN A 223 -2.43 -0.47 19.77
C GLN A 223 -1.97 0.60 18.77
N VAL A 224 -2.13 0.35 17.48
CA VAL A 224 -1.86 1.31 16.40
C VAL A 224 -3.15 1.74 15.70
N PRO A 225 -3.19 2.96 15.13
CA PRO A 225 -4.33 3.39 14.33
C PRO A 225 -4.54 2.46 13.11
N PRO A 226 -5.76 2.41 12.54
CA PRO A 226 -6.02 1.62 11.33
C PRO A 226 -5.05 1.91 10.18
N ILE A 227 -4.53 0.85 9.57
CA ILE A 227 -3.52 0.89 8.51
C ILE A 227 -4.10 0.28 7.24
N THR A 228 -3.96 0.95 6.10
CA THR A 228 -4.24 0.37 4.78
C THR A 228 -2.98 -0.27 4.21
N PHE A 229 -3.06 -1.57 3.93
CA PHE A 229 -1.98 -2.31 3.29
C PHE A 229 -2.07 -2.19 1.76
N PRO A 230 -0.97 -1.89 1.06
CA PRO A 230 -0.97 -1.85 -0.39
C PRO A 230 -1.26 -3.25 -0.94
N SER A 231 -2.09 -3.32 -1.99
CA SER A 231 -2.21 -4.52 -2.82
C SER A 231 -1.10 -4.51 -3.86
N LEU A 232 -0.70 -5.69 -4.33
CA LEU A 232 0.19 -5.78 -5.50
C LEU A 232 -0.53 -5.26 -6.75
N ASP A 233 -0.01 -4.19 -7.35
CA ASP A 233 -0.51 -3.59 -8.59
C ASP A 233 0.23 -4.17 -9.80
N LEU A 234 -0.32 -5.25 -10.34
CA LEU A 234 0.25 -5.93 -11.50
C LEU A 234 0.29 -5.06 -12.76
N SER A 235 -0.63 -4.12 -12.91
CA SER A 235 -0.65 -3.21 -14.06
C SER A 235 0.50 -2.23 -13.98
N TRP A 236 0.82 -1.75 -12.78
CA TRP A 236 2.01 -0.93 -12.56
C TRP A 236 3.30 -1.70 -12.84
N TYR A 237 3.50 -2.89 -12.23
CA TYR A 237 4.71 -3.68 -12.47
C TYR A 237 4.86 -4.06 -13.94
N ARG A 238 3.76 -4.47 -14.60
CA ARG A 238 3.78 -4.72 -16.05
C ARG A 238 4.19 -3.45 -16.79
N GLY A 239 3.61 -2.29 -16.48
CA GLY A 239 3.93 -1.02 -17.15
C GLY A 239 5.35 -0.48 -16.93
N LEU A 240 6.17 -1.10 -16.06
CA LEU A 240 7.61 -0.81 -15.96
C LEU A 240 8.43 -1.44 -17.10
N PHE A 241 7.83 -2.38 -17.83
CA PHE A 241 8.43 -3.00 -19.01
C PHE A 241 7.87 -2.32 -20.26
N ASP A 242 8.73 -2.02 -21.23
CA ASP A 242 8.29 -1.56 -22.54
C ASP A 242 7.63 -2.73 -23.28
N PHE A 243 6.48 -2.47 -23.93
CA PHE A 243 5.80 -3.41 -24.80
C PHE A 243 5.78 -2.83 -26.21
N ASP A 244 5.99 -3.67 -27.21
CA ASP A 244 5.83 -3.30 -28.60
C ASP A 244 4.34 -3.10 -28.97
N GLY A 245 4.08 -2.72 -30.22
CA GLY A 245 2.73 -2.47 -30.72
C GLY A 245 1.83 -3.70 -30.85
N ASP A 246 2.35 -4.92 -30.63
CA ASP A 246 1.59 -6.16 -30.70
C ASP A 246 1.30 -6.80 -29.32
N GLY A 247 1.79 -6.16 -28.26
CA GLY A 247 1.52 -6.53 -26.87
C GLY A 247 2.52 -7.52 -26.30
N ASN A 248 3.63 -7.79 -27.01
CA ASN A 248 4.79 -8.46 -26.45
C ASN A 248 5.69 -7.42 -25.75
N PRO A 249 6.38 -7.80 -24.66
CA PRO A 249 7.44 -6.94 -24.13
C PRO A 249 8.42 -6.67 -25.26
N ASP A 250 8.83 -5.42 -25.46
CA ASP A 250 9.80 -5.05 -26.48
C ASP A 250 11.06 -5.88 -26.19
N GLU A 251 11.33 -6.88 -27.03
CA GLU A 251 12.54 -7.68 -26.92
C GLU A 251 13.69 -6.70 -27.09
N PHE A 252 14.31 -6.31 -25.98
CA PHE A 252 15.33 -5.28 -26.02
C PHE A 252 16.42 -5.76 -26.97
N TYR A 253 16.56 -5.05 -28.09
CA TYR A 253 17.54 -5.36 -29.12
C TYR A 253 18.89 -5.59 -28.46
N ASP A 254 19.37 -6.82 -28.60
CA ASP A 254 20.72 -7.30 -28.32
C ASP A 254 21.75 -6.16 -28.23
N LEU A 255 22.06 -5.77 -26.99
CA LEU A 255 23.02 -4.71 -26.68
C LEU A 255 24.46 -5.09 -27.04
N ASN A 256 24.72 -6.38 -27.28
CA ASN A 256 26.03 -6.96 -27.49
C ASN A 256 26.32 -7.28 -28.97
N GLY A 257 25.31 -7.19 -29.85
CA GLY A 257 25.41 -7.49 -31.27
C GLY A 257 25.61 -8.98 -31.60
N ASP A 258 25.34 -9.90 -30.67
CA ASP A 258 25.50 -11.35 -30.84
C ASP A 258 24.27 -12.11 -31.39
N GLY A 259 23.14 -11.42 -31.56
CA GLY A 259 21.88 -11.95 -32.08
C GLY A 259 21.09 -12.81 -31.10
N ILE A 260 21.45 -12.79 -29.81
CA ILE A 260 20.73 -13.53 -28.75
C ILE A 260 19.77 -12.56 -28.07
N PRO A 261 18.45 -12.84 -28.04
CA PRO A 261 17.52 -12.09 -27.23
C PRO A 261 17.98 -12.15 -25.77
N GLU A 262 18.35 -11.01 -25.21
CA GLU A 262 18.67 -10.90 -23.79
C GLU A 262 17.39 -11.18 -22.99
N PRO A 263 17.46 -11.95 -21.89
CA PRO A 263 16.29 -12.25 -21.09
C PRO A 263 15.72 -10.95 -20.53
N THR A 264 14.55 -10.56 -21.02
CA THR A 264 13.80 -9.47 -20.42
C THR A 264 13.42 -9.92 -19.01
N GLY A 265 13.48 -9.02 -18.03
CA GLY A 265 13.01 -9.32 -16.67
C GLY A 265 11.51 -9.64 -16.62
N TYR A 266 10.81 -9.69 -17.77
CA TYR A 266 9.40 -10.01 -17.91
C TYR A 266 9.21 -11.40 -18.50
N TYR A 267 8.35 -12.20 -17.89
CA TYR A 267 7.98 -13.51 -18.39
C TYR A 267 6.46 -13.62 -18.50
N SER A 268 5.94 -13.99 -19.67
CA SER A 268 4.49 -14.06 -19.96
C SER A 268 3.80 -15.35 -19.46
N SER A 269 4.54 -16.22 -18.77
CA SER A 269 4.07 -17.52 -18.28
C SER A 269 4.95 -17.97 -17.11
N ASP A 270 4.57 -19.09 -16.49
CA ASP A 270 5.28 -19.68 -15.34
C ASP A 270 6.79 -19.79 -15.57
N GLN A 271 7.58 -19.51 -14.54
CA GLN A 271 9.04 -19.52 -14.63
C GLN A 271 9.73 -20.20 -13.48
N THR A 272 10.89 -20.79 -13.79
CA THR A 272 11.84 -21.26 -12.79
C THR A 272 13.07 -20.34 -12.76
N ILE A 273 13.27 -19.67 -11.64
CA ILE A 273 14.39 -18.78 -11.36
C ILE A 273 15.33 -19.53 -10.42
N SER A 274 16.48 -19.97 -10.94
CA SER A 274 17.40 -20.84 -10.20
C SER A 274 18.88 -20.49 -10.34
N GLY A 275 19.70 -20.88 -9.36
CA GLY A 275 21.15 -20.73 -9.42
C GLY A 275 21.63 -19.41 -8.82
N THR A 276 22.48 -18.67 -9.55
CA THR A 276 22.88 -17.31 -9.16
C THR A 276 21.83 -16.34 -9.66
N ILE A 277 21.23 -15.57 -8.75
CA ILE A 277 20.20 -14.57 -9.04
C ILE A 277 20.83 -13.19 -8.85
N ASP A 278 20.95 -12.41 -9.91
CA ASP A 278 21.64 -11.13 -9.91
C ASP A 278 21.10 -10.18 -11.00
N HIS A 279 21.62 -8.95 -11.06
CA HIS A 279 21.20 -7.94 -12.03
C HIS A 279 21.83 -8.10 -13.41
N ASN A 280 22.54 -9.21 -13.70
CA ASN A 280 23.07 -9.44 -15.05
C ASN A 280 21.96 -9.77 -16.07
N LEU A 281 20.68 -9.72 -15.65
CA LEU A 281 19.52 -9.55 -16.52
C LEU A 281 19.44 -8.06 -16.92
N PRO A 282 19.70 -7.69 -18.18
CA PRO A 282 19.77 -6.28 -18.56
C PRO A 282 18.45 -5.53 -18.34
N ASN A 283 18.59 -4.25 -17.98
CA ASN A 283 17.60 -3.16 -18.09
C ASN A 283 16.50 -2.97 -17.02
N TYR A 284 16.32 -3.85 -16.03
CA TYR A 284 15.20 -3.69 -15.08
C TYR A 284 15.58 -3.37 -13.62
N GLN A 285 16.79 -2.86 -13.39
CA GLN A 285 17.25 -2.38 -12.06
C GLN A 285 16.99 -3.38 -10.92
N GLY A 286 17.06 -4.68 -11.23
CA GLY A 286 16.81 -5.75 -10.27
C GLY A 286 15.36 -6.22 -10.14
N LEU A 287 14.45 -5.86 -11.04
CA LEU A 287 13.07 -6.38 -11.08
C LEU A 287 12.93 -7.57 -12.04
N ILE A 288 12.25 -8.63 -11.57
CA ILE A 288 11.72 -9.72 -12.39
C ILE A 288 10.21 -9.78 -12.20
N PHE A 289 9.44 -9.75 -13.29
CA PHE A 289 8.00 -9.90 -13.33
C PHE A 289 7.60 -11.17 -14.07
N VAL A 290 6.81 -12.02 -13.43
CA VAL A 290 6.29 -13.28 -13.98
C VAL A 290 4.77 -13.17 -14.06
N ASP A 291 4.22 -13.16 -15.28
CA ASP A 291 2.79 -13.22 -15.55
C ASP A 291 2.26 -14.67 -15.44
N GLY A 292 2.49 -15.27 -14.28
CA GLY A 292 2.17 -16.65 -13.96
C GLY A 292 2.74 -17.01 -12.60
N ASP A 293 2.96 -18.30 -12.38
CA ASP A 293 3.60 -18.82 -11.18
C ASP A 293 5.14 -18.75 -11.28
N ALA A 294 5.82 -18.35 -10.20
CA ALA A 294 7.28 -18.32 -10.15
C ALA A 294 7.83 -19.38 -9.19
N HIS A 295 8.80 -20.16 -9.64
CA HIS A 295 9.50 -21.20 -8.88
C HIS A 295 10.92 -20.74 -8.60
N ILE A 296 11.32 -20.65 -7.33
CA ILE A 296 12.51 -19.91 -6.93
C ILE A 296 13.39 -20.77 -6.02
N LEU A 297 14.68 -20.84 -6.37
CA LEU A 297 15.75 -21.34 -5.51
C LEU A 297 17.09 -20.70 -5.89
N GLY A 298 18.04 -20.57 -4.98
CA GLY A 298 19.40 -20.17 -5.32
C GLY A 298 19.99 -19.06 -4.47
N ASN A 299 21.09 -18.50 -4.95
CA ASN A 299 21.87 -17.49 -4.27
C ASN A 299 21.73 -16.13 -4.96
N VAL A 300 21.20 -15.16 -4.22
CA VAL A 300 21.03 -13.77 -4.60
C VAL A 300 22.32 -13.02 -4.30
N THR A 301 23.00 -12.49 -5.33
CA THR A 301 24.29 -11.80 -5.14
C THR A 301 24.18 -10.27 -5.21
N GLN A 302 23.04 -9.77 -5.68
CA GLN A 302 22.68 -8.36 -5.81
C GLN A 302 21.21 -8.19 -5.48
N SER A 303 20.78 -7.03 -4.98
CA SER A 303 19.40 -6.88 -4.52
C SER A 303 18.39 -6.96 -5.67
N MET A 304 17.33 -7.76 -5.47
CA MET A 304 16.34 -8.08 -6.49
C MET A 304 14.91 -8.00 -5.95
N HIS A 305 13.94 -7.82 -6.83
CA HIS A 305 12.53 -7.98 -6.55
C HIS A 305 11.92 -8.91 -7.60
N ILE A 306 11.33 -10.02 -7.16
CA ILE A 306 10.59 -10.95 -8.00
C ILE A 306 9.09 -10.78 -7.70
N VAL A 307 8.33 -10.49 -8.74
CA VAL A 307 6.89 -10.24 -8.68
C VAL A 307 6.17 -11.25 -9.55
N ALA A 308 5.20 -11.98 -9.01
CA ALA A 308 4.41 -12.97 -9.74
C ALA A 308 2.92 -12.60 -9.76
N SER A 309 2.27 -12.69 -10.92
CA SER A 309 0.81 -12.54 -11.04
C SER A 309 0.04 -13.77 -10.52
N GLY A 310 0.73 -14.91 -10.37
CA GLY A 310 0.27 -16.10 -9.69
C GLY A 310 0.91 -16.28 -8.31
N ASN A 311 1.23 -17.53 -7.99
CA ASN A 311 1.92 -17.95 -6.77
C ASN A 311 3.43 -17.82 -6.90
N ILE A 312 4.12 -17.77 -5.76
CA ILE A 312 5.56 -18.01 -5.70
C ILE A 312 5.82 -19.32 -4.96
N TYR A 313 6.47 -20.28 -5.62
CA TYR A 313 6.95 -21.52 -5.04
C TYR A 313 8.43 -21.40 -4.65
N ILE A 314 8.75 -21.60 -3.37
CA ILE A 314 10.13 -21.62 -2.86
C ILE A 314 10.62 -23.07 -2.89
N GLU A 315 11.25 -23.47 -4.01
CA GLU A 315 11.61 -24.87 -4.29
C GLU A 315 12.91 -25.34 -3.61
N GLY A 316 13.62 -24.44 -2.97
CA GLY A 316 14.87 -24.76 -2.26
C GLY A 316 15.36 -23.57 -1.47
N ASP A 317 16.63 -23.62 -1.08
CA ASP A 317 17.25 -22.53 -0.34
C ASP A 317 17.25 -21.24 -1.16
N ILE A 318 16.92 -20.13 -0.52
CA ILE A 318 17.12 -18.77 -1.02
C ILE A 318 18.10 -18.11 -0.07
N THR A 319 19.30 -17.80 -0.54
CA THR A 319 20.34 -17.16 0.28
C THR A 319 20.77 -15.83 -0.34
N CYS A 320 21.19 -14.88 0.48
CA CYS A 320 21.72 -13.60 0.04
C CYS A 320 23.21 -13.49 0.36
N SER A 321 23.98 -13.06 -0.63
CA SER A 321 25.41 -12.76 -0.53
C SER A 321 25.65 -11.26 -0.71
N ASN A 322 26.81 -10.75 -0.28
CA ASN A 322 27.23 -9.35 -0.52
C ASN A 322 26.25 -8.27 0.00
N ASN A 323 25.54 -8.55 1.11
CA ASN A 323 24.47 -7.69 1.64
C ASN A 323 23.31 -7.46 0.66
N ALA A 324 23.14 -8.34 -0.34
CA ALA A 324 21.96 -8.31 -1.20
C ALA A 324 20.69 -8.59 -0.39
N GLN A 325 19.57 -8.08 -0.88
CA GLN A 325 18.24 -8.37 -0.36
C GLN A 325 17.34 -8.81 -1.50
N ILE A 326 16.44 -9.75 -1.25
CA ILE A 326 15.43 -10.15 -2.25
C ILE A 326 14.02 -9.92 -1.72
N GLY A 327 13.19 -9.30 -2.54
CA GLY A 327 11.75 -9.26 -2.36
C GLY A 327 11.08 -10.33 -3.21
N LEU A 328 10.15 -11.08 -2.62
CA LEU A 328 9.29 -12.05 -3.29
C LEU A 328 7.86 -11.59 -3.12
N SER A 329 7.17 -11.19 -4.19
CA SER A 329 5.82 -10.65 -4.13
C SER A 329 4.88 -11.42 -5.03
N ALA A 330 4.03 -12.25 -4.44
CA ALA A 330 3.02 -13.04 -5.14
C ALA A 330 1.66 -12.32 -5.09
N LYS A 331 0.95 -12.28 -6.23
CA LYS A 331 -0.45 -11.83 -6.26
C LYS A 331 -1.39 -12.82 -5.58
N GLU A 332 -1.02 -14.10 -5.63
CA GLU A 332 -1.68 -15.18 -4.93
C GLU A 332 -0.85 -15.53 -3.68
N ASP A 333 -0.52 -16.80 -3.47
CA ASP A 333 0.14 -17.26 -2.26
C ASP A 333 1.64 -17.48 -2.46
N VAL A 334 2.35 -17.54 -1.34
CA VAL A 334 3.74 -18.01 -1.31
C VAL A 334 3.73 -19.41 -0.70
N ILE A 335 4.36 -20.35 -1.39
CA ILE A 335 4.23 -21.78 -1.09
C ILE A 335 5.63 -22.38 -1.01
N ILE A 336 5.93 -23.09 0.06
CA ILE A 336 7.09 -24.00 0.13
C ILE A 336 6.56 -25.38 -0.26
N PRO A 337 6.74 -25.84 -1.51
CA PRO A 337 6.23 -27.12 -1.95
C PRO A 337 6.87 -28.26 -1.16
N TYR A 338 6.18 -29.40 -1.11
CA TYR A 338 6.64 -30.55 -0.33
C TYR A 338 8.07 -30.98 -0.71
N ALA A 339 8.41 -30.95 -2.01
CA ALA A 339 9.71 -31.36 -2.50
C ALA A 339 10.85 -30.38 -2.16
N ALA A 340 10.55 -29.17 -1.67
CA ALA A 340 11.55 -28.13 -1.46
C ALA A 340 12.54 -28.46 -0.34
N GLY A 341 13.84 -28.27 -0.61
CA GLY A 341 14.91 -28.33 0.40
C GLY A 341 14.78 -29.50 1.37
N ASN A 342 14.64 -30.74 0.89
CA ASN A 342 14.42 -31.88 1.78
C ASN A 342 15.74 -32.30 2.46
N PRO A 343 15.85 -32.29 3.82
CA PRO A 343 14.80 -32.02 4.82
C PRO A 343 14.83 -30.61 5.43
N ASP A 344 15.86 -29.82 5.14
CA ASP A 344 16.12 -28.50 5.71
C ASP A 344 16.08 -27.42 4.63
N ILE A 345 15.47 -26.27 4.94
CA ILE A 345 15.40 -25.14 4.03
C ILE A 345 15.82 -23.83 4.72
N LYS A 346 16.57 -23.01 3.99
CA LYS A 346 16.99 -21.67 4.40
C LYS A 346 16.42 -20.63 3.45
N ILE A 347 15.75 -19.63 3.99
CA ILE A 347 15.11 -18.55 3.22
C ILE A 347 15.58 -17.21 3.75
N GLU A 348 16.30 -16.47 2.93
CA GLU A 348 16.71 -15.08 3.18
C GLU A 348 15.95 -14.16 2.22
N ALA A 349 14.79 -13.66 2.64
CA ALA A 349 13.91 -12.88 1.75
C ALA A 349 12.91 -12.01 2.52
N TYR A 350 12.51 -10.89 1.90
CA TYR A 350 11.21 -10.27 2.16
C TYR A 350 10.14 -11.02 1.36
N ILE A 351 9.08 -11.45 2.02
CA ILE A 351 7.98 -12.23 1.44
C ILE A 351 6.70 -11.41 1.51
N PHE A 352 6.01 -11.25 0.38
CA PHE A 352 4.71 -10.60 0.29
C PHE A 352 3.71 -11.50 -0.43
N ALA A 353 2.70 -11.98 0.28
CA ALA A 353 1.62 -12.79 -0.29
C ALA A 353 0.30 -12.00 -0.30
N ASP A 354 -0.09 -11.52 -1.48
CA ASP A 354 -1.31 -10.73 -1.66
C ASP A 354 -2.58 -11.60 -1.61
N GLY A 355 -2.48 -12.87 -2.01
CA GLY A 355 -3.53 -13.91 -1.90
C GLY A 355 -3.83 -14.29 -0.44
N GLY A 356 -2.85 -14.06 0.44
CA GLY A 356 -3.01 -14.08 1.89
C GLY A 356 -2.34 -15.24 2.59
N ARG A 357 -1.74 -16.20 1.88
CA ARG A 357 -1.14 -17.36 2.52
C ARG A 357 0.34 -17.46 2.24
N PHE A 358 1.12 -17.71 3.30
CA PHE A 358 2.46 -18.24 3.21
C PHE A 358 2.48 -19.61 3.88
N ILE A 359 2.56 -20.67 3.07
CA ILE A 359 2.32 -22.04 3.55
C ILE A 359 3.43 -22.99 3.13
N ALA A 360 3.61 -24.04 3.91
CA ALA A 360 4.46 -25.15 3.55
C ALA A 360 3.63 -26.44 3.38
N GLU A 361 3.80 -27.12 2.25
CA GLU A 361 3.00 -28.29 1.94
C GLU A 361 3.47 -29.53 2.70
N LYS A 362 2.50 -30.32 3.15
CA LYS A 362 2.72 -31.63 3.75
C LYS A 362 2.95 -32.68 2.66
N GLY A 363 3.96 -33.53 2.84
CA GLY A 363 4.07 -34.77 2.07
C GLY A 363 4.53 -35.95 2.90
N SER A 364 5.17 -36.92 2.25
CA SER A 364 5.43 -38.25 2.83
C SER A 364 6.70 -38.34 3.67
N THR A 365 7.68 -37.45 3.45
CA THR A 365 8.90 -37.36 4.26
C THR A 365 8.77 -36.25 5.32
N PRO A 366 9.25 -36.49 6.56
CA PRO A 366 9.28 -35.46 7.57
C PRO A 366 10.20 -34.31 7.15
N LYS A 367 9.71 -33.07 7.27
CA LYS A 367 10.56 -31.88 7.24
C LYS A 367 11.31 -31.77 8.57
N ASN A 368 12.49 -31.18 8.55
CA ASN A 368 13.32 -31.02 9.75
C ASN A 368 13.35 -29.55 10.21
N SER A 369 14.14 -28.70 9.56
CA SER A 369 14.26 -27.29 9.95
C SER A 369 13.92 -26.29 8.85
N LEU A 370 13.33 -25.17 9.26
CA LEU A 370 13.13 -23.97 8.45
C LEU A 370 13.87 -22.81 9.13
N ASN A 371 14.84 -22.23 8.43
CA ASN A 371 15.53 -21.02 8.87
C ASN A 371 15.10 -19.87 7.96
N LEU A 372 14.26 -18.97 8.47
CA LEU A 372 13.83 -17.79 7.74
C LEU A 372 14.47 -16.55 8.34
N LYS A 373 15.25 -15.85 7.51
CA LYS A 373 15.81 -14.54 7.80
C LYS A 373 15.16 -13.50 6.88
N GLY A 374 14.45 -12.52 7.41
CA GLY A 374 13.81 -11.50 6.58
C GLY A 374 12.51 -10.97 7.19
N ALA A 375 11.50 -10.75 6.36
CA ALA A 375 10.20 -10.23 6.78
C ALA A 375 9.06 -10.81 5.93
N ILE A 376 7.85 -10.87 6.48
CA ILE A 376 6.69 -11.52 5.89
C ILE A 376 5.48 -10.59 5.97
N THR A 377 4.87 -10.31 4.83
CA THR A 377 3.62 -9.57 4.72
C THR A 377 2.56 -10.47 4.09
N VAL A 378 1.43 -10.66 4.78
CA VAL A 378 0.29 -11.41 4.23
C VAL A 378 -0.95 -10.54 4.26
N ARG A 379 -1.51 -10.20 3.10
CA ARG A 379 -2.66 -9.28 3.03
C ARG A 379 -4.00 -10.01 3.02
N GLY A 380 -4.12 -10.97 2.09
CA GLY A 380 -5.37 -11.65 1.81
C GLY A 380 -6.36 -10.78 1.03
N ARG A 381 -7.08 -11.43 0.12
CA ARG A 381 -8.22 -10.83 -0.58
C ARG A 381 -9.37 -10.59 0.39
N GLU A 382 -10.30 -9.74 -0.02
CA GLU A 382 -11.53 -9.58 0.75
C GLU A 382 -12.29 -10.92 0.83
N GLY A 383 -12.60 -11.36 2.04
CA GLY A 383 -13.27 -12.64 2.28
C GLY A 383 -12.36 -13.87 2.30
N THR A 384 -11.05 -13.75 2.10
CA THR A 384 -10.10 -14.87 2.28
C THR A 384 -9.41 -14.79 3.64
N SER A 385 -9.13 -15.96 4.22
CA SER A 385 -8.31 -16.06 5.43
C SER A 385 -6.85 -15.81 5.08
N THR A 386 -6.17 -15.00 5.88
CA THR A 386 -4.71 -14.94 5.87
C THR A 386 -4.12 -15.99 6.79
N SER A 387 -3.01 -16.59 6.40
CA SER A 387 -2.33 -17.57 7.25
C SER A 387 -0.86 -17.66 6.91
N ILE A 388 -0.03 -17.70 7.95
CA ILE A 388 1.35 -18.19 7.86
C ILE A 388 1.34 -19.59 8.48
N ASP A 389 1.25 -20.64 7.64
CA ASP A 389 1.21 -22.03 8.10
C ASP A 389 2.47 -22.78 7.68
N LEU A 390 3.46 -22.70 8.55
CA LEU A 390 4.76 -23.35 8.38
C LEU A 390 4.92 -24.50 9.37
N ASN A 391 3.81 -24.97 9.97
CA ASN A 391 3.82 -25.92 11.08
C ASN A 391 4.37 -27.30 10.70
N ILE A 392 4.47 -27.59 9.40
CA ILE A 392 5.07 -28.83 8.90
C ILE A 392 6.57 -28.95 9.26
N TYR A 393 7.27 -27.83 9.47
CA TYR A 393 8.65 -27.79 9.94
C TYR A 393 8.66 -27.79 11.47
N PRO A 394 9.08 -28.87 12.16
CA PRO A 394 9.06 -28.93 13.61
C PRO A 394 10.05 -27.97 14.29
N TYR A 395 11.17 -27.67 13.62
CA TYR A 395 12.16 -26.69 14.11
C TYR A 395 12.13 -25.46 13.21
N ARG A 396 11.78 -24.30 13.76
CA ARG A 396 11.65 -23.05 13.02
C ARG A 396 12.46 -21.97 13.71
N SER A 397 13.39 -21.36 12.97
CA SER A 397 14.17 -20.22 13.42
C SER A 397 13.77 -19.01 12.59
N TYR A 398 13.23 -17.99 13.26
CA TYR A 398 12.83 -16.74 12.64
C TYR A 398 13.77 -15.65 13.11
N THR A 399 14.42 -14.98 12.15
CA THR A 399 15.32 -13.87 12.43
C THR A 399 14.93 -12.71 11.56
N TYR A 400 14.62 -11.57 12.16
CA TYR A 400 14.36 -10.38 11.38
C TYR A 400 15.66 -9.81 10.81
N ASP A 401 15.62 -9.40 9.55
CA ASP A 401 16.71 -8.63 8.97
C ASP A 401 16.41 -7.14 9.12
N SER A 402 17.02 -6.50 10.13
CA SER A 402 16.80 -5.08 10.43
C SER A 402 17.16 -4.15 9.27
N SER A 403 17.95 -4.60 8.30
CA SER A 403 18.23 -3.83 7.08
C SER A 403 17.01 -3.69 6.15
N LEU A 404 15.95 -4.49 6.37
CA LEU A 404 14.68 -4.38 5.67
C LEU A 404 13.76 -3.27 6.22
N SER A 405 14.02 -2.76 7.44
CA SER A 405 13.18 -1.72 8.06
C SER A 405 13.15 -0.43 7.25
N THR A 406 14.31 0.01 6.78
CA THR A 406 14.46 1.21 5.96
C THR A 406 14.35 0.92 4.46
N ASN A 407 14.30 -0.38 4.10
CA ASN A 407 14.36 -0.98 2.77
C ASN A 407 14.82 -0.03 1.66
N LEU A 408 16.14 0.18 1.58
CA LEU A 408 16.74 0.98 0.52
C LEU A 408 17.25 0.15 -0.65
N SER A 409 17.20 -1.18 -0.59
CA SER A 409 17.89 -2.02 -1.58
C SER A 409 16.99 -2.94 -2.41
N ILE A 410 15.81 -3.34 -1.93
CA ILE A 410 14.84 -4.06 -2.77
C ILE A 410 14.16 -3.04 -3.69
N PRO A 411 14.36 -3.12 -5.02
CA PRO A 411 13.77 -2.16 -5.95
C PRO A 411 12.25 -2.34 -6.03
N PHE A 412 11.51 -1.25 -6.23
CA PHE A 412 10.06 -1.25 -6.50
C PHE A 412 9.16 -1.96 -5.47
N ILE A 413 9.59 -2.06 -4.20
CA ILE A 413 8.71 -2.55 -3.13
C ILE A 413 7.52 -1.61 -2.91
N SER A 414 6.33 -2.16 -2.63
CA SER A 414 5.18 -1.37 -2.22
C SER A 414 5.31 -0.88 -0.78
N PHE A 415 4.84 0.34 -0.50
CA PHE A 415 4.86 0.98 0.81
C PHE A 415 3.45 1.08 1.41
N ILE A 416 3.38 1.08 2.73
CA ILE A 416 2.17 1.48 3.46
C ILE A 416 2.07 3.00 3.39
N ALA A 417 0.90 3.52 3.00
CA ALA A 417 0.63 4.95 3.05
C ALA A 417 -0.80 5.23 3.54
N ASN A 418 -0.93 6.08 4.56
CA ASN A 418 -2.21 6.42 5.20
C ASN A 418 -2.30 7.91 5.56
N ILE A 419 -3.47 8.49 5.33
CA ILE A 419 -3.79 9.83 5.82
C ILE A 419 -4.02 9.74 7.33
N ILE A 420 -3.25 10.48 8.12
CA ILE A 420 -3.35 10.51 9.58
C ILE A 420 -4.20 11.70 10.04
N GLU A 421 -3.96 12.86 9.43
CA GLU A 421 -4.69 14.09 9.71
C GLU A 421 -4.93 14.83 8.40
N TRP A 422 -6.04 15.54 8.32
CA TRP A 422 -6.32 16.45 7.22
C TRP A 422 -7.13 17.63 7.71
N GLU A 423 -6.92 18.76 7.05
CA GLU A 423 -7.68 19.97 7.24
C GLU A 423 -8.04 20.59 5.90
N GLU A 424 -9.17 21.27 5.86
CA GLU A 424 -9.54 22.08 4.71
C GLU A 424 -9.06 23.51 4.91
N ILE A 425 -8.27 24.01 3.96
CA ILE A 425 -7.79 25.38 3.94
C ILE A 425 -8.82 26.24 3.21
N LYS A 426 -9.26 27.33 3.86
CA LYS A 426 -10.30 28.24 3.36
C LYS A 426 -9.74 29.43 2.61
#